data_AF-A0A392PJS2-F1
#
_entry.id   AF-A0A392PJS2-F1
#
_cell.length_a   1.000
_cell.length_b   1.000
_cell.length_c   1.000
_cell.angle_alpha   90.00
_cell.angle_beta   90.00
_cell.angle_gamma   90.00
#
_symmetry.space_group_name_H-M   'P 1'
#
loop_
_entity.id
_entity.type
_entity.pdbx_description
1 polymer ?
#
loop_
_entity_poly.entity_id
_entity_poly.type
_entity_poly.pdbx_seq_one_letter_code
_entity_poly.pdbx_strand_id
1 'polypeptide(L)'
;MAVEDPSSPHGVRLVIEDYPYAVDGLEIWDAIKTWVQDYVSLYYPTDEVVQKDIELQTWWKEVVEKGHGDLKDKKWWPKMQNLQDLIQSCSIIIWTASALHAAVNFGQYPYG
;
A
#
# COMPACT_ATOMS: atom_id res chain seq x y z
N MET A 1 11.86 12.68 -6.13
CA MET A 1 12.95 12.08 -5.33
C MET A 1 12.63 12.33 -3.86
N ALA A 2 12.64 11.28 -3.04
CA ALA A 2 12.45 11.35 -1.59
C ALA A 2 13.55 10.53 -0.92
N VAL A 3 13.91 10.89 0.30
CA VAL A 3 14.86 10.15 1.14
C VAL A 3 14.15 9.69 2.40
N GLU A 4 14.50 8.51 2.90
CA GLU A 4 13.98 8.03 4.19
C GLU A 4 14.37 9.02 5.29
N ASP A 5 13.38 9.42 6.07
CA ASP A 5 13.55 10.32 7.19
C ASP A 5 12.47 9.98 8.24
N PRO A 6 12.80 9.15 9.24
CA PRO A 6 11.85 8.76 10.28
C PRO A 6 11.32 9.93 11.12
N SER A 7 11.96 11.11 11.05
CA SER A 7 11.49 12.32 11.73
C SER A 7 10.46 13.12 10.92
N SER A 8 10.31 12.82 9.63
CA SER A 8 9.30 13.41 8.76
C SER A 8 7.91 12.79 9.03
N PRO A 9 6.81 13.56 8.92
CA PRO A 9 5.45 13.05 9.15
C PRO A 9 5.13 11.76 8.40
N HIS A 10 5.62 11.64 7.17
CA HIS A 10 5.34 10.51 6.28
C HIS A 10 6.48 9.47 6.23
N GLY A 11 7.46 9.57 7.13
CA GLY A 11 8.66 8.72 7.16
C GLY A 11 9.65 8.97 6.02
N VAL A 12 9.38 9.96 5.16
CA VAL A 12 10.23 10.37 4.06
C VAL A 12 10.29 11.89 3.96
N ARG A 13 11.45 12.43 3.60
CA ARG A 13 11.63 13.84 3.28
C ARG A 13 11.75 14.01 1.77
N LEU A 14 10.97 14.93 1.20
CA LEU A 14 11.06 15.25 -0.22
C LEU A 14 12.35 16.03 -0.50
N VAL A 15 13.05 15.67 -1.59
CA VAL A 15 14.23 16.43 -2.06
C VAL A 15 13.80 17.75 -2.71
N ILE A 16 12.60 17.76 -3.29
CA ILE A 16 11.92 18.95 -3.80
C ILE A 16 10.70 19.14 -2.92
N GLU A 17 10.75 20.13 -2.03
CA GLU A 17 9.69 20.37 -1.05
C GLU A 17 8.35 20.66 -1.72
N ASP A 18 8.35 21.46 -2.78
CA ASP A 18 7.17 21.80 -3.57
C ASP A 18 7.06 20.91 -4.82
N TYR A 19 6.94 19.59 -4.62
CA TYR A 19 6.58 18.66 -5.68
C TYR A 19 5.11 18.25 -5.52
N PRO A 20 4.14 18.91 -6.21
CA PRO A 20 2.72 18.80 -5.87
C PRO A 20 2.17 17.38 -5.86
N TYR A 21 2.49 16.58 -6.88
CA TYR A 21 2.08 15.16 -6.92
C TYR A 21 2.55 14.37 -5.69
N ALA A 22 3.77 14.62 -5.21
CA ALA A 22 4.32 13.91 -4.08
C ALA A 22 3.79 14.46 -2.74
N VAL A 23 3.68 15.78 -2.59
CA VAL A 23 3.13 16.42 -1.39
C VAL A 23 1.70 15.95 -1.15
N ASP A 24 0.82 16.13 -2.15
CA ASP A 24 -0.59 15.73 -2.04
C ASP A 24 -0.73 14.21 -1.92
N GLY A 25 0.12 13.47 -2.66
CA GLY A 25 0.11 12.02 -2.64
C GLY A 25 0.48 11.44 -1.27
N LEU A 26 1.43 12.03 -0.55
CA LEU A 26 1.81 11.58 0.79
C LEU A 26 0.69 11.78 1.81
N GLU A 27 -0.03 12.90 1.75
CA GLU A 27 -1.20 13.14 2.62
C GLU A 27 -2.31 12.11 2.39
N ILE A 28 -2.62 11.80 1.13
CA ILE A 28 -3.64 10.79 0.81
C ILE A 28 -3.15 9.38 1.20
N TRP A 29 -1.88 9.09 0.98
CA TRP A 29 -1.28 7.81 1.38
C TRP A 29 -1.36 7.60 2.89
N ASP A 30 -1.05 8.61 3.70
CA ASP A 30 -1.11 8.54 5.16
C ASP A 30 -2.56 8.35 5.65
N ALA A 31 -3.52 9.06 5.03
CA ALA A 31 -4.94 8.88 5.32
C ALA A 31 -5.42 7.44 5.02
N ILE A 32 -5.03 6.86 3.88
CA ILE A 32 -5.36 5.47 3.53
C ILE A 32 -4.73 4.51 4.53
N LYS A 33 -3.43 4.66 4.82
CA LYS A 33 -2.69 3.76 5.70
C LYS A 33 -3.25 3.79 7.13
N THR A 34 -3.59 4.98 7.63
CA THR A 34 -4.23 5.15 8.95
C THR A 34 -5.58 4.44 8.99
N TRP A 35 -6.43 4.65 8.00
CA TRP A 35 -7.72 3.98 7.93
C TRP A 35 -7.59 2.45 7.87
N VAL A 36 -6.68 1.93 7.05
CA VAL A 36 -6.43 0.49 6.94
C VAL A 36 -5.89 -0.09 8.25
N GLN A 37 -4.95 0.60 8.91
CA GLN A 37 -4.43 0.21 10.21
C GLN A 37 -5.55 0.07 11.24
N ASP A 38 -6.40 1.09 11.36
CA ASP A 38 -7.52 1.09 12.30
C ASP A 38 -8.50 -0.05 11.98
N TYR A 39 -8.89 -0.19 10.72
CA TYR A 39 -9.84 -1.22 10.30
C TYR A 39 -9.30 -2.64 10.51
N VAL A 40 -8.07 -2.92 10.08
CA VAL A 40 -7.44 -4.24 10.25
C VAL A 40 -7.33 -4.59 11.74
N SER A 41 -6.99 -3.62 12.59
CA SER A 41 -6.82 -3.83 14.03
C SER A 41 -8.13 -4.24 14.73
N LEU A 42 -9.30 -3.95 14.14
CA LEU A 42 -10.59 -4.41 14.66
C LEU A 42 -10.81 -5.92 14.51
N TYR A 43 -10.25 -6.53 13.45
CA TYR A 43 -10.51 -7.92 13.08
C TYR A 43 -9.32 -8.86 13.31
N TYR A 44 -8.10 -8.31 13.25
CA TYR A 44 -6.85 -9.06 13.41
C TYR A 44 -6.05 -8.51 14.59
N PRO A 45 -6.36 -8.92 15.83
CA PRO A 45 -5.67 -8.40 17.01
C PRO A 45 -4.22 -8.89 17.14
N THR A 46 -3.85 -9.99 16.48
CA THR A 46 -2.50 -10.55 16.52
C THR A 46 -2.11 -11.18 15.18
N ASP A 47 -0.80 -11.34 14.96
CA ASP A 47 -0.24 -11.95 13.74
C ASP A 47 -0.74 -13.40 13.56
N GLU A 48 -0.96 -14.12 14.65
CA GLU A 48 -1.49 -15.50 14.59
C GLU A 48 -2.89 -15.56 14.00
N VAL A 49 -3.70 -14.51 14.14
CA VAL A 49 -5.04 -14.46 13.52
C VAL A 49 -4.92 -14.33 12.00
N VAL A 50 -3.98 -13.51 11.51
CA VAL A 50 -3.67 -13.38 10.07
C VAL A 50 -3.19 -14.71 9.48
N GLN A 51 -2.30 -15.41 10.20
CA GLN A 51 -1.74 -16.69 9.76
C GLN A 51 -2.80 -17.81 9.69
N LYS A 52 -3.80 -17.78 10.58
CA LYS A 52 -4.86 -18.80 10.67
C LYS A 52 -6.03 -18.52 9.74
N ASP A 53 -6.12 -17.35 9.14
CA ASP A 53 -7.18 -17.00 8.19
C ASP A 53 -6.96 -17.68 6.84
N ILE A 54 -7.64 -18.81 6.64
CA ILE A 54 -7.49 -19.64 5.44
C ILE A 54 -7.90 -18.89 4.17
N GLU A 55 -8.94 -18.06 4.25
CA GLU A 55 -9.43 -17.31 3.09
C GLU A 55 -8.40 -16.25 2.68
N LEU A 56 -7.87 -15.49 3.65
CA LEU A 56 -6.84 -14.49 3.41
C LEU A 56 -5.56 -15.11 2.83
N GLN A 57 -5.08 -16.23 3.40
CA GLN A 57 -3.89 -16.93 2.92
C GLN A 57 -4.08 -17.44 1.48
N THR A 58 -5.27 -17.99 1.18
CA THR A 58 -5.58 -18.52 -0.15
C THR A 58 -5.69 -17.40 -1.18
N TRP A 59 -6.36 -16.31 -0.82
CA TRP A 59 -6.47 -15.12 -1.66
C TRP A 59 -5.09 -14.55 -2.01
N TRP A 60 -4.23 -14.32 -1.01
CA TRP A 60 -2.91 -13.75 -1.27
C TRP A 60 -2.04 -14.68 -2.14
N LYS A 61 -2.10 -15.98 -1.86
CA LYS A 61 -1.43 -16.99 -2.68
C LYS A 61 -1.88 -16.94 -4.14
N GLU A 62 -3.19 -16.84 -4.39
CA GLU A 62 -3.71 -16.76 -5.76
C GLU A 62 -3.30 -15.48 -6.48
N VAL A 63 -3.33 -14.34 -5.79
CA VAL A 63 -2.85 -13.05 -6.33
C VAL A 63 -1.41 -13.17 -6.81
N VAL A 64 -0.52 -13.76 -6.00
CA VAL A 64 0.91 -13.87 -6.32
C VAL A 64 1.21 -14.98 -7.33
N GLU A 65 0.68 -16.18 -7.11
CA GLU A 65 1.07 -17.36 -7.89
C GLU A 65 0.31 -17.50 -9.21
N LYS A 66 -0.89 -16.92 -9.32
CA LYS A 66 -1.71 -16.96 -10.55
C LYS A 66 -1.89 -15.59 -11.16
N GLY A 67 -2.39 -14.61 -10.39
CA GLY A 67 -2.65 -13.25 -10.89
C GLY A 67 -1.41 -12.58 -11.46
N HIS A 68 -0.30 -12.63 -10.70
CA HIS A 68 1.03 -12.17 -11.09
C HIS A 68 2.03 -13.33 -11.16
N GLY A 69 1.59 -14.49 -11.68
CA GLY A 69 2.35 -15.74 -11.64
C GLY A 69 3.70 -15.73 -12.39
N ASP A 70 3.88 -14.79 -13.32
CA ASP A 70 5.14 -14.50 -14.00
C ASP A 70 6.19 -13.85 -13.09
N LEU A 71 5.74 -13.19 -12.02
CA LEU A 71 6.56 -12.52 -11.01
C LEU A 71 6.57 -13.23 -9.65
N LYS A 72 5.89 -14.37 -9.49
CA LYS A 72 5.76 -15.09 -8.20
C LYS A 72 7.10 -15.37 -7.48
N ASP A 73 8.18 -15.55 -8.23
CA ASP A 73 9.50 -15.92 -7.69
C ASP A 73 10.32 -14.70 -7.21
N LYS A 74 9.76 -13.48 -7.30
CA LYS A 74 10.44 -12.27 -6.84
C LYS A 74 10.45 -12.15 -5.32
N LYS A 75 11.56 -11.70 -4.74
CA LYS A 75 11.77 -11.62 -3.28
C LYS A 75 10.99 -10.50 -2.59
N TRP A 76 10.44 -9.55 -3.34
CA TRP A 76 9.76 -8.38 -2.79
C TRP A 76 8.30 -8.62 -2.41
N TRP A 77 7.75 -9.82 -2.69
CA TRP A 77 6.39 -10.16 -2.27
C TRP A 77 6.27 -10.26 -0.74
N PRO A 78 5.34 -9.51 -0.11
CA PRO A 78 4.92 -9.75 1.27
C PRO A 78 4.52 -11.21 1.50
N LYS A 79 4.79 -11.73 2.69
CA LYS A 79 4.49 -13.13 3.03
C LYS A 79 3.08 -13.33 3.55
N MET A 80 2.39 -12.25 3.90
CA MET A 80 1.05 -12.27 4.49
C MET A 80 1.02 -13.07 5.80
N GLN A 81 2.04 -12.89 6.64
CA GLN A 81 2.18 -13.65 7.91
C GLN A 81 2.00 -12.80 9.16
N ASN A 82 1.82 -11.50 9.02
CA ASN A 82 1.71 -10.56 10.13
C ASN A 82 0.78 -9.39 9.75
N LEU A 83 0.38 -8.60 10.75
CA LEU A 83 -0.47 -7.44 10.56
C LEU A 83 0.13 -6.43 9.58
N GLN A 84 1.44 -6.19 9.64
CA GLN A 84 2.10 -5.20 8.79
C GLN A 84 2.05 -5.59 7.32
N ASP A 85 2.23 -6.87 6.98
CA ASP A 85 2.09 -7.38 5.62
C ASP A 85 0.66 -7.12 5.09
N LEU A 86 -0.35 -7.35 5.92
CA LEU A 86 -1.76 -7.15 5.56
C LEU A 86 -2.07 -5.65 5.37
N ILE A 87 -1.69 -4.83 6.34
CA ILE A 87 -1.91 -3.38 6.30
C ILE A 87 -1.20 -2.76 5.10
N GLN A 88 0.06 -3.13 4.86
CA GLN A 88 0.82 -2.65 3.72
C GLN A 88 0.18 -3.07 2.41
N SER A 89 -0.17 -4.35 2.26
CA SER A 89 -0.78 -4.88 1.03
C SER A 89 -2.12 -4.20 0.73
N CYS A 90 -3.02 -4.09 1.72
CA CYS A 90 -4.29 -3.40 1.56
C CYS A 90 -4.12 -1.91 1.21
N SER A 91 -3.18 -1.22 1.88
CA SER A 91 -2.90 0.20 1.59
C SER A 91 -2.41 0.40 0.16
N ILE A 92 -1.50 -0.45 -0.33
CA ILE A 92 -1.00 -0.41 -1.71
C ILE A 92 -2.14 -0.64 -2.71
N ILE A 93 -3.00 -1.64 -2.47
CA ILE A 93 -4.13 -1.95 -3.34
C ILE A 93 -5.10 -0.75 -3.43
N ILE A 94 -5.49 -0.19 -2.28
CA ILE A 94 -6.41 0.95 -2.22
C ILE A 94 -5.79 2.18 -2.89
N TRP A 95 -4.53 2.51 -2.60
CA TRP A 95 -3.80 3.60 -3.24
C TRP A 95 -3.76 3.46 -4.77
N THR A 96 -3.42 2.26 -5.25
CA THR A 96 -3.30 1.96 -6.68
C THR A 96 -4.64 2.17 -7.39
N ALA A 97 -5.73 1.67 -6.80
CA ALA A 97 -7.08 1.76 -7.36
C ALA A 97 -7.69 3.17 -7.28
N SER A 98 -7.20 4.03 -6.38
CA SER A 98 -7.75 5.36 -6.11
C SER A 98 -6.81 6.48 -6.54
N ALA A 99 -5.99 6.98 -5.63
CA ALA A 99 -5.17 8.17 -5.81
C ALA A 99 -4.17 8.05 -6.97
N LEU A 100 -3.53 6.89 -7.13
CA LEU A 100 -2.60 6.69 -8.24
C LEU A 100 -3.34 6.74 -9.58
N HIS A 101 -4.43 5.97 -9.70
CA HIS A 101 -5.27 5.99 -10.90
C HIS A 101 -5.77 7.40 -11.21
N ALA A 102 -6.30 8.12 -10.21
CA ALA A 102 -6.81 9.47 -10.39
C ALA A 102 -5.74 10.45 -10.90
N ALA A 103 -4.54 10.40 -10.30
CA ALA A 103 -3.43 11.29 -10.63
C ALA A 103 -2.93 11.11 -12.07
N VAL A 104 -2.95 9.88 -12.60
CA VAL A 104 -2.45 9.58 -13.96
C VAL A 104 -3.55 9.59 -15.03
N ASN A 105 -4.83 9.57 -14.64
CA ASN A 105 -5.95 9.47 -15.57
C ASN A 105 -6.63 10.83 -15.84
N PHE A 106 -7.04 11.56 -14.81
CA PHE A 106 -7.92 12.73 -15.01
C PHE A 106 -7.20 13.95 -15.60
N GLY A 107 -5.87 13.91 -15.72
CA GLY A 107 -5.08 14.94 -16.40
C GLY A 107 -4.98 14.77 -17.92
N GLN A 108 -5.44 13.65 -18.49
CA GLN A 108 -5.23 13.35 -19.92
C GLN A 108 -5.83 14.42 -20.85
N TYR A 109 -7.10 14.79 -20.68
CA TYR A 109 -7.73 15.83 -21.50
C TYR A 109 -7.33 17.26 -21.08
N PRO A 110 -7.21 17.60 -19.78
CA PRO A 110 -6.76 18.93 -19.37
C PRO A 110 -5.38 19.34 -19.87
N TYR A 111 -4.44 18.40 -20.03
CA TYR A 111 -3.06 18.69 -20.42
C TYR A 111 -2.68 18.27 -21.84
N GLY A 112 -3.31 17.23 -22.41
CA GLY A 112 -3.01 16.69 -23.75
C GLY A 112 -3.76 17.40 -24.86
#